data_AF-A0A933CS73-F1
#
_entry.id   AF-A0A933CS73-F1
#
_cell.length_a   1.000
_cell.length_b   1.000
_cell.length_c   1.000
_cell.angle_alpha   90.00
_cell.angle_beta   90.00
_cell.angle_gamma   90.00
#
_symmetry.space_group_name_H-M   'P 1'
#
loop_
_entity.id
_entity.type
_entity.pdbx_description
1 polymer ?
#
loop_
_entity_poly.entity_id
_entity_poly.type
_entity_poly.pdbx_seq_one_letter_code
_entity_poly.pdbx_strand_id
1 'polypeptide(L)'
;MREYHGGIWAPPGFYLERTIWKTQAVPRGGQILEGAEESTYVRLPIPPLLMAFLIPIAGALYVILLPLIAGALIIWLAGSKAWKAAVLVANRRLLRGRSRDHSSLGR
;
A
#
# COMPACT_ATOMS: atom_id res chain seq x y z
N MET A 1 9.25 26.48 -3.28
CA MET A 1 10.25 25.42 -2.96
C MET A 1 11.55 25.82 -3.63
N ARG A 2 12.70 25.69 -2.96
CA ARG A 2 14.00 26.09 -3.53
C ARG A 2 14.61 24.88 -4.23
N GLU A 3 14.88 25.01 -5.52
CA GLU A 3 15.47 23.97 -6.36
C GLU A 3 17.00 24.11 -6.36
N TYR A 4 17.68 22.97 -6.31
CA TYR A 4 19.13 22.85 -6.31
C TYR A 4 19.53 21.93 -7.47
N HIS A 5 20.71 22.14 -8.04
CA HIS A 5 21.20 21.33 -9.16
C HIS A 5 22.29 20.36 -8.67
N GLY A 6 22.56 19.30 -9.42
CA GLY A 6 23.72 18.45 -9.16
C GLY A 6 25.02 19.24 -9.35
N GLY A 7 26.06 18.90 -8.59
CA GLY A 7 27.37 19.54 -8.71
C GLY A 7 27.55 20.88 -7.96
N ILE A 8 26.49 21.43 -7.36
CA ILE A 8 26.60 22.64 -6.50
C ILE A 8 26.66 22.30 -5.01
N TRP A 9 27.30 23.19 -4.25
CA TRP A 9 27.38 23.09 -2.79
C TRP A 9 26.00 23.27 -2.16
N ALA A 10 25.54 22.26 -1.42
CA ALA A 10 24.27 22.29 -0.72
C ALA A 10 24.45 22.45 0.79
N PRO A 11 23.64 23.32 1.43
CA PRO A 11 23.60 23.40 2.90
C PRO A 11 23.05 22.09 3.50
N PRO A 12 23.27 21.84 4.80
CA PRO A 12 22.81 20.62 5.45
C PRO A 12 21.29 20.44 5.38
N GLY A 13 20.87 19.21 5.09
CA GLY A 13 19.47 18.84 4.93
C GLY A 13 19.23 17.61 4.07
N PHE A 14 17.96 17.31 3.84
CA PHE A 14 17.53 16.23 2.94
C PHE A 14 17.15 16.80 1.59
N TYR A 15 17.73 16.21 0.56
CA TYR A 15 17.50 16.56 -0.82
C TYR A 15 16.88 15.36 -1.54
N LEU A 16 15.86 15.61 -2.35
CA LEU A 16 15.22 14.61 -3.18
C LEU A 16 15.48 14.97 -4.64
N GLU A 17 16.13 14.07 -5.37
CA GLU A 17 16.25 14.20 -6.82
C GLU A 17 14.91 13.89 -7.47
N ARG A 18 14.35 14.81 -8.25
CA ARG A 18 13.05 14.61 -8.90
C ARG A 18 13.09 13.57 -10.02
N THR A 19 14.22 13.46 -10.70
CA THR A 19 14.35 12.63 -11.92
C THR A 19 14.32 11.14 -11.59
N ILE A 20 15.09 10.73 -10.57
CA ILE A 20 15.22 9.31 -10.18
C ILE A 20 14.59 8.99 -8.81
N TRP A 21 13.97 9.98 -8.16
CA TRP A 21 13.38 9.83 -6.82
C TRP A 21 14.38 9.33 -5.75
N LYS A 22 15.65 9.73 -5.89
CA LYS A 22 16.72 9.36 -4.94
C LYS A 22 16.84 10.42 -3.85
N THR A 23 16.94 9.97 -2.60
CA THR A 23 17.19 10.86 -1.47
C THR A 23 18.67 10.93 -1.17
N GLN A 24 19.19 12.15 -1.00
CA GLN A 24 20.55 12.41 -0.56
C GLN A 24 20.50 13.22 0.74
N ALA A 25 21.17 12.69 1.78
CA ALA A 25 21.30 13.37 3.05
C ALA A 25 22.63 14.12 3.08
N VAL A 26 22.57 15.45 3.17
CA VAL A 26 23.76 16.30 3.24
C VAL A 26 24.13 16.53 4.71
N PRO A 27 25.32 16.09 5.16
CA PRO A 27 25.76 16.23 6.55
C PRO A 27 25.96 17.68 6.97
N ARG A 28 26.08 17.94 8.29
CA ARG A 28 26.19 19.29 8.89
C ARG A 28 27.29 20.18 8.30
N GLY A 29 28.33 19.60 7.71
CA GLY A 29 29.42 20.32 7.05
C GLY A 29 29.07 20.89 5.67
N GLY A 30 27.89 20.59 5.12
CA GLY A 30 27.60 20.80 3.70
C GLY A 30 28.33 19.78 2.82
N GLN A 31 27.77 19.51 1.66
CA GLN A 31 28.37 18.60 0.68
C GLN A 31 27.92 19.03 -0.72
N ILE A 32 28.73 18.68 -1.71
CA ILE A 32 28.33 18.79 -3.13
C ILE A 32 27.26 17.73 -3.39
N LEU A 33 26.13 18.15 -3.98
CA LEU A 33 25.08 17.21 -4.40
C LEU A 33 25.63 16.29 -5.49
N GLU A 34 25.48 14.98 -5.28
CA GLU A 34 25.93 13.98 -6.26
C GLU A 34 24.98 14.01 -7.46
N GLY A 35 25.48 14.05 -8.70
CA GLY A 35 24.63 14.05 -9.89
C GLY A 35 25.18 14.94 -10.99
N ALA A 36 24.63 14.80 -12.20
CA ALA A 36 24.95 15.66 -13.32
C ALA A 36 24.35 17.07 -13.11
N GLU A 37 24.80 18.08 -13.85
CA GLU A 37 24.23 19.44 -13.75
C GLU A 37 22.71 19.46 -14.05
N GLU A 38 22.20 18.49 -14.80
CA GLU A 38 20.78 18.31 -15.12
C GLU A 38 19.95 17.70 -13.96
N SER A 39 20.61 17.14 -12.93
CA SER A 39 19.94 16.56 -11.77
C SER A 39 19.26 17.65 -10.94
N THR A 40 17.93 17.70 -10.96
CA THR A 40 17.16 18.66 -10.17
C THR A 40 16.80 18.10 -8.80
N TYR A 41 17.31 18.74 -7.76
CA TYR A 41 17.09 18.44 -6.36
C TYR A 41 16.08 19.40 -5.72
N VAL A 42 15.16 18.85 -4.94
CA VAL A 42 14.26 19.61 -4.08
C VAL A 42 14.68 19.43 -2.64
N ARG A 43 14.88 20.53 -1.93
CA ARG A 43 15.07 20.48 -0.49
C ARG A 43 13.74 20.09 0.16
N LEU A 44 13.71 18.93 0.81
CA LEU A 44 12.56 18.50 1.58
C LEU A 44 12.44 19.39 2.83
N PRO A 45 11.31 20.08 3.05
CA PRO A 45 11.08 20.87 4.26
C PRO A 45 10.74 19.97 5.46
N ILE A 46 11.27 18.74 5.48
CA ILE A 46 10.98 17.73 6.48
C ILE A 46 12.16 17.75 7.47
N PRO A 47 11.92 18.00 8.76
CA PRO A 47 12.98 17.97 9.76
C PRO A 47 13.69 16.59 9.73
N PRO A 48 15.03 16.55 9.77
CA PRO A 48 15.81 15.30 9.88
C PRO A 48 15.29 14.34 10.94
N LEU A 49 14.90 14.91 12.08
CA LEU A 49 14.33 14.18 13.20
C LEU A 49 13.03 13.45 12.81
N LEU A 50 12.17 14.11 12.03
CA LEU A 50 10.89 13.54 11.63
C LEU A 50 11.08 12.34 10.70
N MET A 51 12.06 12.39 9.78
CA MET A 51 12.43 11.23 8.95
C MET A 51 12.99 10.07 9.78
N ALA A 52 13.79 10.37 10.81
CA ALA A 52 14.30 9.36 11.72
C ALA A 52 13.18 8.61 12.49
N PHE A 53 12.02 9.24 12.72
CA PHE A 53 10.84 8.58 13.29
C PHE A 53 9.93 7.94 12.24
N LEU A 54 9.79 8.56 11.07
CA LEU A 54 8.92 8.06 10.00
C LEU A 54 9.36 6.69 9.49
N ILE A 55 10.67 6.47 9.36
CA ILE A 55 11.22 5.21 8.86
C ILE A 55 10.87 4.03 9.81
N PRO A 56 11.15 4.09 11.12
CA PRO A 56 10.69 3.08 12.08
C PRO A 56 9.17 2.93 12.14
N ILE A 57 8.41 4.02 12.14
CA ILE A 57 6.94 3.97 12.21
C ILE A 57 6.35 3.26 10.98
N ALA A 58 6.85 3.58 9.79
CA ALA A 58 6.43 2.91 8.55
C ALA A 58 6.75 1.42 8.58
N GLY A 59 7.94 1.05 9.08
CA GLY A 59 8.33 -0.36 9.26
C GLY A 59 7.44 -1.08 10.28
N ALA A 60 7.16 -0.46 11.42
CA ALA A 60 6.30 -1.02 12.46
C ALA A 60 4.86 -1.20 11.96
N LEU A 61 4.32 -0.20 11.26
CA LEU A 61 3.01 -0.29 10.61
C LEU A 61 2.99 -1.45 9.62
N TYR A 62 4.03 -1.60 8.78
CA TYR A 62 4.11 -2.72 7.85
C TYR A 62 4.04 -4.06 8.59
N VAL A 63 4.87 -4.27 9.62
CA VAL A 63 4.91 -5.53 10.38
C VAL A 63 3.59 -5.82 11.11
N ILE A 64 2.88 -4.79 11.59
CA ILE A 64 1.62 -4.96 12.32
C ILE A 64 0.43 -5.16 11.37
N LEU A 65 0.33 -4.36 10.32
CA LEU A 65 -0.79 -4.41 9.38
C LEU A 65 -0.76 -5.65 8.51
N LEU A 66 0.42 -6.16 8.14
CA LEU A 66 0.55 -7.31 7.25
C LEU A 66 -0.14 -8.57 7.80
N PRO A 67 0.07 -9.03 9.04
CA PRO A 67 -0.66 -10.16 9.59
C PRO A 67 -2.16 -9.90 9.74
N LEU A 68 -2.58 -8.66 10.05
CA LEU A 68 -3.99 -8.29 10.14
C LEU A 68 -4.69 -8.38 8.78
N ILE A 69 -4.09 -7.79 7.75
CA ILE A 69 -4.61 -7.80 6.38
C ILE A 69 -4.61 -9.24 5.84
N ALA A 70 -3.54 -10.00 6.07
CA ALA A 70 -3.45 -11.41 5.68
C ALA A 70 -4.55 -12.24 6.35
N GLY A 71 -4.76 -12.08 7.66
CA GLY A 71 -5.82 -12.77 8.40
C GLY A 71 -7.21 -12.40 7.87
N ALA A 72 -7.49 -11.12 7.64
CA ALA A 72 -8.74 -10.64 7.08
C ALA A 72 -9.01 -11.22 5.68
N LEU A 73 -7.99 -11.28 4.82
CA LEU A 73 -8.08 -11.89 3.49
C LEU A 73 -8.41 -13.38 3.56
N ILE A 74 -7.76 -14.13 4.47
CA ILE A 74 -8.02 -15.56 4.65
C ILE A 74 -9.47 -15.79 5.12
N ILE A 75 -9.93 -15.03 6.12
CA ILE A 75 -11.30 -15.12 6.65
C ILE A 75 -12.32 -14.77 5.56
N TRP A 76 -12.08 -13.70 4.81
CA TRP A 76 -12.97 -13.26 3.73
C TRP A 76 -13.04 -14.30 2.60
N LEU A 77 -11.91 -14.90 2.23
CA LEU A 77 -11.85 -15.95 1.22
C LEU A 77 -12.58 -17.22 1.67
N ALA A 78 -12.40 -17.62 2.94
CA ALA A 78 -13.09 -18.78 3.51
C ALA A 78 -14.60 -18.54 3.63
N GLY A 79 -15.00 -17.38 4.17
CA GLY A 79 -16.39 -17.00 4.36
C GLY A 79 -17.16 -16.86 3.03
N SER A 80 -16.54 -16.24 2.02
CA SER A 80 -17.16 -16.08 0.71
C SER A 80 -17.38 -17.42 -0.02
N LYS A 81 -16.48 -18.39 0.12
CA LYS A 81 -16.67 -19.75 -0.41
C LYS A 81 -17.77 -20.51 0.33
N ALA A 82 -17.77 -20.45 1.66
CA ALA A 82 -18.79 -21.11 2.49
C ALA A 82 -20.19 -20.56 2.20
N TRP A 83 -20.32 -19.24 2.04
CA TRP A 83 -21.59 -18.58 1.73
C TRP A 83 -22.13 -18.99 0.35
N LYS A 84 -21.28 -19.01 -0.69
CA LYS A 84 -21.69 -19.45 -2.03
C LYS A 84 -22.13 -20.91 -2.05
N ALA A 85 -21.43 -21.78 -1.31
CA ALA A 85 -21.81 -23.19 -1.18
C ALA A 85 -23.14 -23.35 -0.43
N ALA A 86 -23.35 -22.62 0.67
CA ALA A 86 -24.59 -22.65 1.44
C ALA A 86 -25.79 -22.14 0.61
N VAL A 87 -25.62 -21.03 -0.11
CA VAL A 87 -26.64 -20.49 -1.02
C VAL A 87 -26.96 -21.47 -2.14
N LEU A 88 -25.95 -22.11 -2.73
CA LEU A 88 -26.16 -23.09 -3.83
C LEU A 88 -26.88 -24.36 -3.36
N VAL A 89 -26.56 -24.84 -2.14
CA VAL A 89 -27.22 -25.99 -1.51
C VAL A 89 -28.66 -25.66 -1.13
N ALA A 90 -28.91 -24.47 -0.56
CA ALA A 90 -30.25 -24.00 -0.22
C ALA A 90 -31.13 -23.86 -1.47
N ASN A 91 -30.58 -23.28 -2.54
CA ASN A 91 -31.33 -23.07 -3.78
C ASN A 91 -31.67 -24.39 -4.50
N ARG A 92 -30.77 -25.39 -4.47
CA ARG A 92 -31.06 -26.74 -5.00
C ARG A 92 -32.18 -27.46 -4.23
N ARG A 93 -32.33 -27.23 -2.93
CA ARG A 93 -33.42 -27.84 -2.14
C ARG A 93 -34.77 -27.23 -2.47
N LEU A 94 -34.84 -25.92 -2.72
CA LEU A 94 -36.08 -25.24 -3.07
C LEU A 94 -36.65 -25.66 -4.44
N LEU A 95 -35.78 -25.89 -5.43
CA LEU A 95 -36.21 -26.33 -6.76
C LEU A 95 -36.73 -27.78 -6.79
N ARG A 96 -36.25 -28.66 -5.91
CA ARG A 96 -36.78 -30.04 -5.78
C ARG A 96 -38.16 -30.11 -5.14
N GLY A 97 -38.52 -29.14 -4.29
CA GLY A 97 -39.86 -29.08 -3.68
C GLY A 97 -40.94 -28.68 -4.68
N ARG A 98 -40.65 -27.72 -5.56
CA ARG A 98 -41.62 -27.17 -6.53
C ARG A 98 -41.99 -28.10 -7.69
N SER A 99 -41.16 -29.10 -8.00
CA SER A 99 -41.43 -30.06 -9.10
C SER A 99 -42.44 -31.15 -8.74
N ARG A 100 -42.84 -31.28 -7.46
CA ARG A 100 -43.82 -32.31 -7.02
C ARG A 100 -45.28 -31.84 -7.08
N ASP A 101 -45.54 -30.54 -7.06
CA ASP A 101 -46.91 -30.01 -7.05
C ASP A 101 -47.55 -29.91 -8.44
N HIS A 102 -46.77 -29.91 -9.52
CA HIS A 102 -47.33 -29.77 -10.87
C HIS A 102 -47.81 -31.09 -11.51
N SER A 103 -47.62 -32.23 -10.83
CA SER A 103 -48.05 -33.55 -11.34
C SER A 103 -49.40 -34.04 -10.80
N SER A 104 -50.10 -33.26 -9.97
CA SER A 104 -51.39 -33.65 -9.36
C SER A 104 -52.62 -32.94 -9.94
N LEU A 105 -52.45 -32.12 -10.99
CA LEU A 105 -53.54 -31.34 -11.60
C LEU A 105 -53.95 -31.82 -13.00
N GLY A 106 -53.46 -32.99 -13.43
CA GLY A 106 -53.79 -33.61 -14.71
C GLY A 106 -54.32 -35.03 -14.54
N ARG A 107 -55.49 -35.19 -13.91
CA ARG A 107 -56.38 -36.34 -14.06
C ARG A 107 -57.82 -35.87 -14.03
#